data_AF-A0A962A020-F1
#
_entry.id   AF-A0A962A020-F1
#
_cell.length_a   1.000
_cell.length_b   1.000
_cell.length_c   1.000
_cell.angle_alpha   90.00
_cell.angle_beta   90.00
_cell.angle_gamma   90.00
#
_symmetry.space_group_name_H-M   'P 1'
#
loop_
_entity.id
_entity.type
_entity.pdbx_description
1 polymer ?
#
loop_
_entity_poly.entity_id
_entity_poly.type
_entity_poly.pdbx_seq_one_letter_code
_entity_poly.pdbx_strand_id
1 'polypeptide(L)'
;MSDGPAPGRAPKECFEMSDVRDEIDRIDLALVDLIAQRFTYVDRAWQLKQDGTEGAVVPWRIQQVIDKVKVRAEEKDVSPALIEALWRQMIGWFIQ
;
A
#
# COMPACT_ATOMS: atom_id res chain seq x y z
N MET A 1 5.59 19.36 -5.41
CA MET A 1 4.25 19.46 -6.00
C MET A 1 3.68 18.06 -6.00
N SER A 2 2.61 17.82 -5.25
CA SER A 2 1.99 16.50 -5.11
C SER A 2 1.04 16.31 -6.29
N ASP A 3 1.56 15.86 -7.43
CA ASP A 3 0.70 15.34 -8.50
C ASP A 3 0.20 13.96 -8.07
N GLY A 4 -0.78 13.98 -7.18
CA GLY A 4 -1.65 12.82 -6.99
C GLY A 4 -2.45 12.60 -8.28
N PRO A 5 -2.86 11.35 -8.57
CA PRO A 5 -3.68 11.09 -9.75
C PRO A 5 -4.91 12.00 -9.75
N ALA A 6 -5.26 12.52 -10.93
CA ALA A 6 -6.44 13.36 -11.10
C ALA A 6 -7.67 12.68 -10.46
N PRO A 7 -8.55 13.45 -9.80
CA PRO A 7 -9.70 12.86 -9.12
C PRO A 7 -10.59 12.16 -10.14
N GLY A 8 -10.78 10.86 -9.95
CA GLY A 8 -11.74 10.07 -10.71
C GLY A 8 -13.18 10.51 -10.44
N ARG A 9 -14.12 9.98 -11.23
CA ARG A 9 -15.55 10.18 -10.99
C ARG A 9 -15.94 9.72 -9.59
N ALA A 10 -16.84 10.45 -8.93
CA ALA A 10 -17.40 9.98 -7.67
C ALA A 10 -18.33 8.78 -7.96
N PRO A 11 -18.49 7.81 -7.02
CA PRO A 11 -19.35 6.65 -7.26
C PRO A 11 -20.80 7.00 -7.65
N LYS A 12 -21.33 8.12 -7.14
CA LYS A 12 -22.67 8.64 -7.47
C LYS A 12 -22.79 9.23 -8.89
N GLU A 13 -21.67 9.42 -9.57
CA GLU A 13 -21.57 9.96 -10.94
C GLU A 13 -21.30 8.85 -11.96
N CYS A 14 -21.15 7.60 -11.51
CA CYS A 14 -21.12 6.42 -12.38
C CYS A 14 -22.56 6.02 -12.69
N PHE A 15 -22.98 6.14 -13.95
CA PHE A 15 -24.36 5.83 -14.36
C PHE A 15 -24.48 4.45 -15.01
N GLU A 16 -23.35 3.87 -15.45
CA GLU A 16 -23.30 2.52 -16.02
C GLU A 16 -22.14 1.70 -15.46
N MET A 17 -22.16 0.38 -15.67
CA MET A 17 -21.12 -0.53 -15.18
C MET A 17 -19.75 -0.28 -15.82
N SER A 18 -19.70 0.28 -17.02
CA SER A 18 -18.46 0.76 -17.66
C SER A 18 -17.80 1.84 -16.81
N ASP A 19 -18.56 2.83 -16.35
CA ASP A 19 -18.04 3.93 -15.52
C ASP A 19 -17.41 3.42 -14.23
N VAL A 20 -18.06 2.44 -13.59
CA VAL A 20 -17.54 1.83 -12.36
C VAL A 20 -16.23 1.08 -12.62
N ARG A 21 -16.16 0.32 -13.72
CA ARG A 21 -14.96 -0.45 -14.08
C ARG A 21 -13.79 0.46 -14.42
N ASP A 22 -14.03 1.53 -15.18
CA ASP A 22 -13.00 2.51 -15.52
C ASP A 22 -12.36 3.12 -14.25
N GLU A 23 -13.19 3.45 -13.25
CA GLU A 23 -12.70 4.02 -11.99
C GLU A 23 -11.98 3.00 -11.11
N ILE A 24 -12.42 1.73 -11.11
CA ILE A 24 -11.69 0.64 -10.46
C ILE A 24 -10.33 0.44 -11.13
N ASP A 25 -10.28 0.34 -12.47
CA ASP A 25 -9.04 0.18 -13.22
C ASP A 25 -8.08 1.34 -12.95
N ARG A 26 -8.58 2.58 -12.88
CA ARG A 26 -7.78 3.75 -12.50
C ARG A 26 -7.19 3.63 -11.08
N ILE A 27 -8.00 3.17 -10.12
CA ILE A 27 -7.54 2.95 -8.74
C ILE A 27 -6.48 1.84 -8.70
N ASP A 28 -6.71 0.73 -9.40
CA ASP A 28 -5.81 -0.41 -9.43
C ASP A 28 -4.46 -0.06 -10.05
N LEU A 29 -4.43 0.74 -11.13
CA LEU A 29 -3.20 1.28 -11.69
C LEU A 29 -2.44 2.13 -10.66
N ALA A 30 -3.13 3.04 -9.98
CA ALA A 30 -2.51 3.88 -8.94
C ALA A 30 -2.01 3.06 -7.75
N LEU A 31 -2.71 1.99 -7.37
CA LEU A 31 -2.26 1.07 -6.33
C LEU A 31 -0.96 0.36 -6.74
N VAL A 32 -0.86 -0.12 -7.97
CA VAL A 32 0.36 -0.75 -8.49
C VAL A 32 1.54 0.24 -8.48
N ASP A 33 1.33 1.48 -8.93
CA ASP A 33 2.37 2.51 -8.93
C ASP A 33 2.87 2.83 -7.51
N LEU A 34 1.94 2.96 -6.54
CA LEU A 34 2.28 3.21 -5.13
C LEU A 34 3.02 2.03 -4.51
N ILE A 35 2.62 0.80 -4.86
CA ILE A 35 3.28 -0.42 -4.41
C ILE A 35 4.71 -0.48 -4.98
N ALA A 36 4.90 -0.20 -6.27
CA ALA A 36 6.21 -0.14 -6.91
C ALA A 36 7.10 0.93 -6.26
N GLN A 37 6.57 2.13 -6.01
CA GLN A 37 7.29 3.18 -5.30
C GLN A 37 7.69 2.73 -3.89
N ARG A 38 6.78 2.11 -3.14
CA ARG A 38 7.08 1.54 -1.82
C ARG A 38 8.24 0.56 -1.88
N PHE A 39 8.38 -0.24 -2.95
CA PHE A 39 9.47 -1.20 -3.09
C PHE A 39 10.82 -0.54 -3.26
N THR A 40 10.90 0.59 -3.96
CA THR A 40 12.17 1.34 -4.08
C THR A 40 12.72 1.76 -2.71
N TYR A 41 11.84 2.09 -1.76
CA TYR A 41 12.24 2.40 -0.38
C TYR A 41 12.67 1.16 0.42
N VAL A 42 12.04 0.00 0.17
CA VAL A 42 12.44 -1.26 0.80
C VAL A 42 13.83 -1.67 0.29
N ASP A 43 14.08 -1.57 -1.01
CA ASP A 43 15.40 -1.80 -1.61
C ASP A 43 16.44 -0.83 -1.04
N ARG A 44 16.11 0.46 -0.93
CA ARG A 44 17.00 1.42 -0.29
C ARG A 44 17.30 1.07 1.18
N ALA A 45 16.30 0.61 1.92
CA ALA A 45 16.47 0.17 3.30
C ALA A 45 17.40 -1.05 3.38
N TRP A 46 17.31 -1.99 2.43
CA TRP A 46 18.23 -3.12 2.32
C TRP A 46 19.67 -2.67 2.10
N GLN A 47 19.90 -1.76 1.15
CA GLN A 47 21.23 -1.20 0.89
C GLN A 47 21.83 -0.53 2.12
N LEU A 48 21.03 0.23 2.88
CA LEU A 48 21.47 0.88 4.12
C LEU A 48 21.78 -0.10 5.26
N LYS A 49 21.07 -1.24 5.31
CA LYS A 49 21.27 -2.26 6.35
C LYS A 49 22.47 -3.16 6.09
N GLN A 50 22.89 -3.32 4.83
CA GLN A 50 24.15 -4.02 4.52
C GLN A 50 25.37 -3.33 5.15
N ASP A 51 25.29 -2.02 5.36
CA ASP A 51 26.34 -1.22 6.01
C ASP A 51 26.09 -0.98 7.52
N GLY A 52 25.00 -1.52 8.07
CA GLY A 52 24.52 -1.23 9.43
C GLY A 52 24.54 -2.43 10.38
N THR A 53 24.30 -2.18 11.68
CA THR A 53 24.24 -3.21 12.73
C THR A 53 22.86 -3.84 12.92
N GLU A 54 21.84 -3.34 12.23
CA GLU A 54 20.47 -3.80 12.37
C GLU A 54 20.20 -4.97 11.42
N GLY A 55 19.61 -6.07 11.92
CA GLY A 55 19.31 -7.23 11.10
C GLY A 55 18.42 -6.92 9.89
N ALA A 56 18.56 -7.72 8.84
CA ALA A 56 17.75 -7.68 7.62
C ALA A 56 16.25 -7.51 7.92
N VAL A 57 15.75 -8.29 8.88
CA VAL A 57 14.36 -8.27 9.35
C VAL A 57 14.28 -7.66 10.75
N VAL A 58 13.38 -6.69 10.91
CA VAL A 58 13.17 -5.98 12.19
C VAL A 58 11.71 -6.19 12.63
N PRO A 59 11.42 -7.22 13.46
CA PRO A 59 10.04 -7.63 13.76
C PRO A 59 9.17 -6.53 14.37
N TRP A 60 9.71 -5.72 15.29
CA TRP A 60 8.97 -4.61 15.91
C TRP A 60 8.54 -3.56 14.87
N ARG A 61 9.38 -3.33 13.84
CA ARG A 61 9.08 -2.37 12.78
C ARG A 61 7.98 -2.88 11.86
N ILE A 62 7.97 -4.18 11.56
CA ILE A 62 6.88 -4.83 10.81
C ILE A 62 5.56 -4.65 11.56
N GLN A 63 5.52 -4.98 12.86
CA GLN A 63 4.31 -4.81 13.67
C GLN A 63 3.83 -3.37 13.67
N GLN A 64 4.74 -2.40 13.82
CA GLN A 64 4.40 -0.97 13.75
C GLN A 64 3.81 -0.56 12.39
N VAL A 65 4.26 -1.13 11.27
CA VAL A 65 3.62 -0.88 9.95
C VAL A 65 2.20 -1.44 9.95
N ILE A 66 2.02 -2.68 10.40
CA ILE A 66 0.72 -3.35 10.44
C ILE A 66 -0.29 -2.56 11.29
N ASP A 67 0.10 -2.13 12.49
CA ASP A 67 -0.79 -1.37 13.38
C ASP A 67 -1.23 -0.06 12.73
N LYS A 68 -0.32 0.66 12.07
CA LYS A 68 -0.63 1.92 11.37
C LYS A 68 -1.65 1.72 10.25
N VAL A 69 -1.53 0.66 9.46
CA VAL A 69 -2.44 0.43 8.33
C VAL A 69 -3.79 -0.11 8.79
N LYS A 70 -3.84 -0.83 9.92
CA LYS A 70 -5.10 -1.22 10.55
C LYS A 70 -5.88 -0.01 11.06
N VAL A 71 -5.23 0.90 11.78
CA VAL A 71 -5.86 2.17 12.20
C VAL A 71 -6.38 2.93 10.98
N ARG A 72 -5.59 3.00 9.91
CA ARG A 72 -6.03 3.65 8.67
C ARG A 72 -7.21 2.95 7.99
N ALA A 73 -7.32 1.64 8.10
CA ALA A 73 -8.46 0.88 7.60
C ALA A 73 -9.73 1.24 8.36
N GLU A 74 -9.65 1.32 9.69
CA GLU A 74 -10.76 1.73 10.57
C GLU A 74 -11.23 3.15 10.23
N GLU A 75 -10.31 4.11 10.07
CA GLU A 75 -10.63 5.49 9.64
C GLU A 75 -11.31 5.60 8.27
N LYS A 76 -11.23 4.54 7.46
CA LYS A 76 -11.76 4.48 6.10
C LYS A 76 -12.94 3.52 5.97
N ASP A 77 -13.44 2.99 7.08
CA ASP A 77 -14.54 2.00 7.11
C ASP A 77 -14.23 0.76 6.25
N VAL A 78 -12.96 0.36 6.17
CA VAL A 78 -12.50 -0.86 5.51
C VAL A 78 -12.07 -1.88 6.58
N SER A 79 -12.34 -3.16 6.35
CA SER A 79 -11.97 -4.24 7.27
C SER A 79 -10.47 -4.21 7.62
N PRO A 80 -10.10 -4.03 8.91
CA PRO A 80 -8.70 -4.04 9.33
C PRO A 80 -8.02 -5.38 9.08
N ALA A 81 -8.79 -6.48 9.14
CA ALA A 81 -8.29 -7.83 8.86
C ALA A 81 -7.90 -8.00 7.39
N LEU A 82 -8.68 -7.42 6.47
CA LEU A 82 -8.35 -7.43 5.04
C LEU A 82 -7.06 -6.65 4.78
N ILE A 83 -6.96 -5.42 5.30
CA ILE A 83 -5.77 -4.58 5.12
C ILE A 83 -4.53 -5.22 5.74
N GLU A 84 -4.65 -5.79 6.94
CA GLU A 84 -3.57 -6.54 7.58
C GLU A 84 -3.10 -7.72 6.70
N ALA A 85 -4.01 -8.52 6.16
CA ALA A 85 -3.66 -9.65 5.30
C ALA A 85 -2.89 -9.21 4.05
N LEU A 86 -3.36 -8.15 3.37
CA LEU A 86 -2.68 -7.59 2.20
C LEU A 86 -1.27 -7.08 2.55
N TRP A 87 -1.11 -6.38 3.67
CA TRP A 87 0.20 -5.88 4.08
C TRP A 87 1.16 -6.98 4.50
N ARG A 88 0.67 -8.02 5.19
CA ARG A 88 1.50 -9.18 5.57
C ARG A 88 1.97 -9.94 4.34
N GLN A 89 1.08 -10.18 3.38
CA GLN A 89 1.44 -10.81 2.11
C GLN A 89 2.48 -9.97 1.36
N MET A 90 2.23 -8.66 1.23
CA MET A 90 3.18 -7.73 0.62
C MET A 90 4.54 -7.84 1.33
N ILE A 91 4.62 -7.60 2.64
CA ILE A 91 5.86 -7.69 3.42
C ILE A 91 6.56 -9.04 3.25
N GLY A 92 5.81 -10.14 3.21
CA GLY A 92 6.35 -11.49 3.00
C GLY A 92 7.09 -11.67 1.68
N TRP A 93 6.65 -11.02 0.60
CA TRP A 93 7.36 -11.03 -0.69
C TRP A 93 8.70 -10.28 -0.65
N PHE A 94 8.95 -9.43 0.35
CA PHE A 94 10.16 -8.59 0.43
C PHE A 94 11.26 -9.14 1.34
N ILE A 95 11.01 -10.24 2.04
CA ILE A 95 11.90 -10.76 3.09
C ILE A 95 12.54 -12.10 2.67
N GLN A 96 12.49 -12.47 1.38
CA GLN A 96 13.17 -13.68 0.89
C GLN A 96 14.69 -13.53 0.85
#